data_AF-A0AA86SX93-F1
#
_entry.id   AF-A0AA86SX93-F1
#
_cell.length_a   1.000
_cell.length_b   1.000
_cell.length_c   1.000
_cell.angle_alpha   90.00
_cell.angle_beta   90.00
_cell.angle_gamma   90.00
#
_symmetry.space_group_name_H-M   'P 1'
#
loop_
_entity.id
_entity.type
_entity.pdbx_description
1 polymer ?
#
loop_
_entity_poly.entity_id
_entity_poly.type
_entity_poly.pdbx_seq_one_letter_code
_entity_poly.pdbx_strand_id
1 'polypeptide(L)'
;MDMEVVDALCKVVSASPMKAATAVVLQAEKELQPWIAKDDNLGQKMWRINQRIVKVIIEIMRNHDSLESLVVVASASDLLLRATDGMLVDGDAYTLPQLKLLEATAKAVQPVIELGESGLAVADGLSNLLKCRLPATIRCLSHPSAHVRALSTSVLRDILHTSSIRSSPKRPQNNGIHNQHFNLDVIDWGADIEKCLTWEAHSRLSNGLSIEFLNTAARDLGFAISI
;
A
#
# COMPACT_ATOMS: atom_id res chain seq x y z
N MET A 1 -3.32 -23.08 -20.56
CA MET A 1 -3.97 -21.84 -21.03
C MET A 1 -3.32 -21.56 -22.36
N ASP A 2 -4.06 -21.73 -23.45
CA ASP A 2 -3.49 -21.69 -24.80
C ASP A 2 -3.06 -20.26 -25.16
N MET A 3 -1.93 -20.12 -25.84
CA MET A 3 -1.34 -18.82 -26.24
C MET A 3 -2.36 -17.89 -26.92
N GLU A 4 -3.27 -18.45 -27.72
CA GLU A 4 -4.32 -17.69 -28.41
C GLU A 4 -5.36 -17.10 -27.46
N VAL A 5 -5.70 -17.79 -26.36
CA VAL A 5 -6.65 -17.29 -25.36
C VAL A 5 -6.04 -16.12 -24.60
N VAL A 6 -4.75 -16.19 -24.28
CA VAL A 6 -4.02 -15.12 -23.60
C VAL A 6 -3.92 -13.89 -24.52
N ASP A 7 -3.56 -14.08 -25.78
CA ASP A 7 -3.46 -13.00 -26.77
C ASP A 7 -4.83 -12.32 -27.02
N ALA A 8 -5.90 -13.10 -27.13
CA ALA A 8 -7.25 -12.58 -27.25
C ALA A 8 -7.68 -11.79 -26.01
N LEU A 9 -7.36 -12.28 -24.80
CA LEU A 9 -7.62 -11.55 -23.56
C LEU A 9 -6.85 -10.23 -23.53
N CYS A 10 -5.55 -10.26 -23.86
CA CYS A 10 -4.71 -9.07 -23.92
C CYS A 10 -5.29 -8.02 -24.87
N LYS A 11 -5.75 -8.41 -26.06
CA LYS A 11 -6.41 -7.50 -27.02
C LYS A 11 -7.69 -6.88 -26.46
N VAL A 12 -8.52 -7.65 -25.76
CA VAL A 12 -9.73 -7.13 -25.11
C VAL A 12 -9.40 -6.16 -23.99
N VAL A 13 -8.40 -6.47 -23.17
CA VAL A 13 -7.93 -5.59 -22.09
C VAL A 13 -7.36 -4.29 -22.67
N SER A 14 -6.54 -4.36 -23.72
CA SER A 14 -6.01 -3.18 -24.42
C SER A 14 -7.11 -2.34 -25.08
N ALA A 15 -8.18 -2.96 -25.59
CA ALA A 15 -9.30 -2.25 -26.20
C ALA A 15 -10.22 -1.57 -25.19
N SER A 16 -10.32 -2.09 -23.95
CA SER A 16 -11.13 -1.48 -22.91
C SER A 16 -10.52 -1.64 -21.50
N PRO A 17 -9.43 -0.91 -21.20
CA PRO A 17 -8.69 -1.04 -19.95
C PRO A 17 -9.56 -0.80 -18.71
N MET A 18 -10.42 0.23 -18.75
CA MET A 18 -11.36 0.54 -17.67
C MET A 18 -12.32 -0.62 -17.37
N LYS A 19 -12.95 -1.22 -18.40
CA LYS A 19 -13.89 -2.34 -18.21
C LYS A 19 -13.18 -3.58 -17.65
N ALA A 20 -11.95 -3.83 -18.11
CA ALA A 20 -11.12 -4.90 -17.58
C ALA A 20 -10.80 -4.67 -16.10
N ALA A 21 -10.39 -3.45 -15.72
CA ALA A 21 -10.14 -3.08 -14.34
C ALA A 21 -11.41 -3.22 -13.46
N THR A 22 -12.58 -2.78 -13.94
CA THR A 22 -13.85 -2.96 -13.23
C THR A 22 -14.19 -4.43 -13.02
N ALA A 23 -14.02 -5.27 -14.03
CA ALA A 23 -14.25 -6.71 -13.91
C ALA A 23 -13.30 -7.36 -12.89
N VAL A 24 -12.02 -6.95 -12.87
CA VAL A 24 -11.04 -7.39 -11.88
C VAL A 24 -11.46 -6.99 -10.48
N VAL A 25 -11.85 -5.73 -10.25
CA VAL A 25 -12.31 -5.25 -8.94
C VAL A 25 -13.52 -6.05 -8.46
N LEU A 26 -14.55 -6.21 -9.31
CA LEU A 26 -15.76 -6.96 -8.95
C LEU A 26 -15.47 -8.44 -8.64
N GLN A 27 -14.52 -9.06 -9.34
CA GLN A 27 -14.12 -10.44 -9.07
C GLN A 27 -13.30 -10.52 -7.77
N ALA A 28 -12.38 -9.58 -7.59
CA ALA A 28 -11.55 -9.48 -6.40
C ALA A 28 -12.38 -9.25 -5.14
N GLU A 29 -13.42 -8.42 -5.20
CA GLU A 29 -14.34 -8.18 -4.08
C GLU A 29 -15.04 -9.46 -3.61
N LYS A 30 -15.41 -10.34 -4.54
CA LYS A 30 -16.06 -11.63 -4.26
C LYS A 30 -15.08 -12.67 -3.70
N GLU A 31 -13.86 -12.70 -4.23
CA GLU A 31 -12.88 -13.74 -3.92
C GLU A 31 -11.96 -13.40 -2.74
N LEU A 32 -11.68 -12.11 -2.48
CA LEU A 32 -10.90 -11.69 -1.31
C LEU A 32 -11.78 -11.67 -0.07
N GLN A 33 -11.72 -12.74 0.71
CA GLN A 33 -12.40 -12.78 2.00
C GLN A 33 -11.69 -11.86 3.02
N PRO A 34 -12.42 -11.24 3.96
CA PRO A 34 -11.82 -10.49 5.06
C PRO A 34 -10.82 -11.35 5.83
N TRP A 35 -9.69 -10.78 6.21
CA TRP A 35 -8.72 -11.50 7.02
C TRP A 35 -9.23 -11.61 8.46
N ILE A 36 -9.38 -12.83 8.96
CA ILE A 36 -9.84 -13.11 10.32
C ILE A 36 -8.70 -13.80 11.06
N ALA A 37 -8.16 -13.14 12.08
CA ALA A 37 -7.28 -13.78 13.06
C ALA A 37 -8.08 -14.85 13.82
N LYS A 38 -7.45 -15.98 14.08
CA LYS A 38 -7.97 -17.13 14.83
C LYS A 38 -8.88 -16.72 16.01
N ASP A 39 -10.08 -17.29 16.07
CA ASP A 39 -10.72 -17.56 17.35
C ASP A 39 -10.16 -18.91 17.82
N ASP A 40 -9.46 -18.91 18.95
CA ASP A 40 -8.61 -20.01 19.41
C ASP A 40 -9.39 -21.31 19.74
N ASN A 41 -10.73 -21.26 19.70
CA ASN A 41 -11.56 -22.34 20.21
C ASN A 41 -12.07 -23.37 19.18
N LEU A 42 -11.92 -23.15 17.86
CA LEU A 42 -12.64 -23.98 16.86
C LEU A 42 -11.81 -24.54 15.70
N GLY A 43 -10.48 -24.43 15.71
CA GLY A 43 -9.64 -25.13 14.72
C GLY A 43 -9.93 -24.81 13.24
N GLN A 44 -10.56 -23.67 12.95
CA GLN A 44 -10.92 -23.28 11.57
C GLN A 44 -9.79 -22.50 10.86
N LYS A 45 -9.75 -22.65 9.53
CA LYS A 45 -8.72 -22.23 8.59
C LYS A 45 -8.38 -20.74 8.70
N MET A 46 -7.07 -20.42 8.77
CA MET A 46 -6.58 -19.07 8.46
C MET A 46 -6.97 -18.72 7.02
N TRP A 47 -7.69 -17.62 6.82
CA TRP A 47 -8.01 -17.12 5.49
C TRP A 47 -6.78 -16.46 4.88
N ARG A 48 -6.07 -17.24 4.06
CA ARG A 48 -4.91 -16.78 3.30
C ARG A 48 -5.37 -15.93 2.12
N ILE A 49 -4.74 -14.78 1.94
CA ILE A 49 -5.01 -13.88 0.82
C ILE A 49 -4.76 -14.57 -0.52
N ASN A 50 -5.66 -14.38 -1.49
CA ASN A 50 -5.51 -14.89 -2.84
C ASN A 50 -4.41 -14.11 -3.59
N GLN A 51 -3.20 -14.66 -3.61
CA GLN A 51 -2.04 -14.03 -4.20
C GLN A 51 -2.16 -13.76 -5.71
N ARG A 52 -2.99 -14.54 -6.43
CA ARG A 52 -3.17 -14.33 -7.88
C ARG A 52 -3.90 -13.01 -8.13
N ILE A 53 -4.95 -12.75 -7.36
CA ILE A 53 -5.69 -11.49 -7.44
C ILE A 53 -4.81 -10.32 -7.06
N VAL A 54 -4.06 -10.43 -5.95
CA VAL A 54 -3.14 -9.37 -5.51
C VAL A 54 -2.12 -9.04 -6.60
N LYS A 55 -1.56 -10.05 -7.28
CA LYS A 55 -0.64 -9.82 -8.41
C LYS A 55 -1.28 -9.08 -9.58
N VAL A 56 -2.54 -9.39 -9.92
CA VAL A 56 -3.27 -8.67 -10.97
C VAL A 56 -3.53 -7.22 -10.56
N ILE A 57 -3.96 -6.99 -9.32
CA ILE A 57 -4.17 -5.64 -8.76
C ILE A 57 -2.86 -4.83 -8.83
N ILE A 58 -1.74 -5.42 -8.43
CA ILE A 58 -0.41 -4.78 -8.50
C ILE A 58 -0.09 -4.34 -9.93
N GLU A 59 -0.35 -5.20 -10.92
CA GLU A 59 -0.02 -4.89 -12.31
C GLU A 59 -0.86 -3.73 -12.84
N ILE A 60 -2.16 -3.68 -12.49
CA ILE A 60 -3.02 -2.54 -12.83
C ILE A 60 -2.53 -1.27 -12.13
N MET A 61 -2.20 -1.35 -10.84
CA MET A 61 -1.70 -0.21 -10.06
C MET A 61 -0.38 0.36 -10.59
N ARG A 62 0.46 -0.47 -11.22
CA ARG A 62 1.75 -0.06 -11.82
C ARG A 62 1.62 0.47 -13.23
N ASN A 63 0.53 0.14 -13.92
CA ASN A 63 0.30 0.58 -15.29
C ASN A 63 -0.28 2.00 -15.30
N HIS A 64 0.60 2.98 -15.39
CA HIS A 64 0.21 4.39 -15.46
C HIS A 64 -0.13 4.85 -16.89
N ASP A 65 0.00 3.98 -17.91
CA ASP A 65 -0.36 4.31 -19.30
C ASP A 65 -1.88 4.39 -19.50
N SER A 66 -2.67 3.78 -18.59
CA SER A 66 -4.13 3.94 -18.51
C SER A 66 -4.54 4.40 -17.12
N LEU A 67 -4.59 5.72 -16.94
CA LEU A 67 -5.02 6.35 -15.69
C LEU A 67 -6.46 5.95 -15.32
N GLU A 68 -7.32 5.66 -16.28
CA GLU A 68 -8.68 5.21 -16.02
C GLU A 68 -8.71 3.88 -15.27
N SER A 69 -7.85 2.95 -15.66
CA SER A 69 -7.73 1.62 -15.01
C SER A 69 -7.17 1.75 -13.60
N LEU A 70 -6.16 2.62 -13.45
CA LEU A 70 -5.57 2.96 -12.17
C LEU A 70 -6.63 3.53 -11.21
N VAL A 71 -7.41 4.52 -11.66
CA VAL A 71 -8.44 5.17 -10.85
C VAL A 71 -9.50 4.17 -10.40
N VAL A 72 -9.94 3.25 -11.27
CA VAL A 72 -10.91 2.21 -10.89
C VAL A 72 -10.41 1.37 -9.72
N VAL A 73 -9.18 0.90 -9.77
CA VAL A 73 -8.61 0.08 -8.69
C VAL A 73 -8.29 0.91 -7.45
N ALA A 74 -7.73 2.10 -7.62
CA ALA A 74 -7.38 3.00 -6.52
C ALA A 74 -8.62 3.48 -5.74
N SER A 75 -9.77 3.61 -6.41
CA SER A 75 -11.05 3.95 -5.79
C SER A 75 -11.60 2.82 -4.91
N ALA A 76 -11.19 1.58 -5.12
CA ALA A 76 -11.61 0.41 -4.34
C ALA A 76 -10.77 0.29 -3.04
N SER A 77 -10.80 1.31 -2.19
CA SER A 77 -9.94 1.38 -0.99
C SER A 77 -10.12 0.21 -0.02
N ASP A 78 -11.35 -0.25 0.19
CA ASP A 78 -11.65 -1.44 1.02
C ASP A 78 -10.98 -2.71 0.46
N LEU A 79 -11.03 -2.89 -0.87
CA LEU A 79 -10.39 -4.02 -1.54
C LEU A 79 -8.87 -4.00 -1.33
N LEU A 80 -8.24 -2.84 -1.47
CA LEU A 80 -6.81 -2.67 -1.29
C LEU A 80 -6.39 -2.87 0.19
N LEU A 81 -7.23 -2.44 1.14
CA LEU A 81 -7.03 -2.73 2.56
C LEU A 81 -7.05 -4.25 2.81
N ARG A 82 -8.09 -4.96 2.33
CA ARG A 82 -8.16 -6.43 2.45
C ARG A 82 -6.99 -7.14 1.78
N ALA A 83 -6.55 -6.65 0.62
CA ALA A 83 -5.41 -7.20 -0.10
C ALA A 83 -4.07 -7.07 0.66
N THR A 84 -4.00 -6.20 1.66
CA THR A 84 -2.82 -5.95 2.50
C THR A 84 -2.99 -6.40 3.96
N ASP A 85 -4.10 -7.05 4.32
CA ASP A 85 -4.35 -7.56 5.66
C ASP A 85 -3.44 -8.73 6.05
N GLY A 86 -3.20 -8.95 7.34
CA GLY A 86 -2.39 -10.09 7.79
C GLY A 86 -0.91 -10.01 7.41
N MET A 87 -0.43 -8.84 6.94
CA MET A 87 0.99 -8.61 6.68
C MET A 87 1.82 -8.97 7.91
N LEU A 88 2.92 -9.70 7.71
CA LEU A 88 3.78 -10.32 8.75
C LEU A 88 3.19 -11.54 9.49
N VAL A 89 1.91 -11.87 9.35
CA VAL A 89 1.31 -13.05 9.99
C VAL A 89 1.44 -14.30 9.11
N ASP A 90 1.29 -14.16 7.79
CA ASP A 90 1.29 -15.28 6.84
C ASP A 90 2.69 -15.66 6.31
N GLY A 91 3.76 -15.05 6.83
CA GLY A 91 5.14 -15.26 6.40
C GLY A 91 5.50 -14.61 5.05
N ASP A 92 6.70 -14.89 4.54
CA ASP A 92 7.30 -14.22 3.37
C ASP A 92 6.46 -14.30 2.09
N ALA A 93 5.87 -15.46 1.83
CA ALA A 93 5.15 -15.73 0.59
C ALA A 93 3.97 -14.77 0.38
N TYR A 94 3.40 -14.23 1.46
CA TYR A 94 2.27 -13.31 1.45
C TYR A 94 2.71 -11.87 1.72
N THR A 95 3.66 -11.68 2.64
CA THR A 95 4.23 -10.36 2.95
C THR A 95 4.82 -9.69 1.70
N LEU A 96 5.47 -10.45 0.82
CA LEU A 96 6.11 -9.88 -0.35
C LEU A 96 5.12 -9.32 -1.40
N PRO A 97 4.09 -10.06 -1.86
CA PRO A 97 3.02 -9.48 -2.69
C PRO A 97 2.39 -8.23 -2.06
N GLN A 98 2.15 -8.22 -0.75
CA GLN A 98 1.52 -7.09 -0.07
C GLN A 98 2.41 -5.85 -0.08
N LEU A 99 3.70 -6.01 0.17
CA LEU A 99 4.67 -4.92 0.03
C LEU A 99 4.78 -4.41 -1.41
N LYS A 100 4.68 -5.30 -2.42
CA LYS A 100 4.65 -4.88 -3.83
C LYS A 100 3.40 -4.07 -4.17
N LEU A 101 2.27 -4.42 -3.55
CA LEU A 101 1.04 -3.64 -3.66
C LEU A 101 1.20 -2.27 -3.01
N LEU A 102 1.76 -2.20 -1.79
CA LEU A 102 2.03 -0.92 -1.12
C LEU A 102 3.01 -0.04 -1.91
N GLU A 103 4.02 -0.63 -2.54
CA GLU A 103 4.94 0.11 -3.42
C GLU A 103 4.21 0.68 -4.64
N ALA A 104 3.38 -0.13 -5.29
CA ALA A 104 2.56 0.32 -6.41
C ALA A 104 1.57 1.43 -5.97
N THR A 105 0.96 1.29 -4.79
CA THR A 105 0.09 2.30 -4.21
C THR A 105 0.82 3.61 -3.95
N ALA A 106 2.02 3.56 -3.35
CA ALA A 106 2.84 4.76 -3.13
C ALA A 106 3.15 5.48 -4.46
N LYS A 107 3.55 4.73 -5.49
CA LYS A 107 3.84 5.30 -6.83
C LYS A 107 2.60 5.83 -7.55
N ALA A 108 1.42 5.27 -7.27
CA ALA A 108 0.16 5.69 -7.87
C ALA A 108 -0.40 7.01 -7.32
N VAL A 109 0.01 7.44 -6.12
CA VAL A 109 -0.50 8.68 -5.50
C VAL A 109 -0.29 9.88 -6.42
N GLN A 110 0.91 10.03 -6.97
CA GLN A 110 1.26 11.20 -7.78
C GLN A 110 0.48 11.28 -9.12
N PRO A 111 0.46 10.22 -9.96
CA PRO A 111 -0.37 10.21 -11.17
C PRO A 111 -1.85 10.48 -10.90
N VAL A 112 -2.39 10.00 -9.78
CA VAL A 112 -3.78 10.24 -9.40
C VAL A 112 -4.00 11.71 -9.00
N ILE A 113 -3.06 12.34 -8.29
CA ILE A 113 -3.14 13.78 -7.95
C ILE A 113 -3.14 14.65 -9.23
N GLU A 114 -2.41 14.25 -10.26
CA GLU A 114 -2.30 14.98 -11.53
C GLU A 114 -3.62 15.03 -12.32
N LEU A 115 -4.62 14.21 -11.96
CA LEU A 115 -5.98 14.28 -12.50
C LEU A 115 -6.81 15.46 -11.96
N GLY A 116 -6.27 16.23 -11.00
CA GLY A 116 -6.94 17.40 -10.44
C GLY A 116 -7.97 17.05 -9.36
N GLU A 117 -9.09 17.79 -9.32
CA GLU A 117 -10.10 17.66 -8.25
C GLU A 117 -10.70 16.25 -8.15
N SER A 118 -10.91 15.59 -9.29
CA SER A 118 -11.47 14.23 -9.36
C SER A 118 -10.51 13.16 -8.79
N GLY A 119 -9.21 13.41 -8.86
CA GLY A 119 -8.17 12.51 -8.34
C GLY A 119 -7.89 12.70 -6.85
N LEU A 120 -8.23 13.85 -6.27
CA LEU A 120 -7.83 14.17 -4.91
C LEU A 120 -8.39 13.19 -3.87
N ALA A 121 -9.70 12.88 -3.94
CA ALA A 121 -10.33 11.93 -3.03
C ALA A 121 -9.74 10.52 -3.15
N VAL A 122 -9.35 10.12 -4.37
CA VAL A 122 -8.72 8.82 -4.65
C VAL A 122 -7.31 8.80 -4.06
N ALA A 123 -6.51 9.85 -4.28
CA ALA A 123 -5.17 10.00 -3.71
C ALA A 123 -5.19 10.03 -2.17
N ASP A 124 -6.21 10.63 -1.56
CA ASP A 124 -6.41 10.62 -0.12
C ASP A 124 -6.72 9.19 0.38
N GLY A 125 -7.56 8.43 -0.34
CA GLY A 125 -7.81 7.01 -0.06
C GLY A 125 -6.53 6.16 -0.10
N LEU A 126 -5.69 6.35 -1.13
CA LEU A 126 -4.39 5.67 -1.23
C LEU A 126 -3.43 6.07 -0.10
N SER A 127 -3.38 7.35 0.24
CA SER A 127 -2.55 7.86 1.34
C SER A 127 -2.98 7.28 2.69
N ASN A 128 -4.29 7.19 2.92
CA ASN A 128 -4.85 6.57 4.13
C ASN A 128 -4.49 5.08 4.22
N LEU A 129 -4.54 4.35 3.11
CA LEU A 129 -4.09 2.95 3.10
C LEU A 129 -2.62 2.82 3.47
N LEU A 130 -1.74 3.62 2.86
CA LEU A 130 -0.31 3.63 3.17
C LEU A 130 -0.09 3.96 4.66
N LYS A 131 -0.88 4.90 5.19
CA LYS A 131 -0.82 5.34 6.58
C LYS A 131 -1.23 4.23 7.55
N CYS A 132 -2.30 3.50 7.22
CA CYS A 132 -2.75 2.33 7.99
C CYS A 132 -1.71 1.20 8.00
N ARG A 133 -0.93 1.03 6.94
CA ARG A 133 0.07 -0.05 6.82
C ARG A 133 1.48 0.36 7.23
N LEU A 134 1.72 1.64 7.52
CA LEU A 134 3.02 2.15 7.89
C LEU A 134 3.71 1.38 9.04
N PRO A 135 3.06 1.10 10.19
CA PRO A 135 3.72 0.36 11.28
C PRO A 135 4.15 -1.05 10.87
N ALA A 136 3.34 -1.74 10.07
CA ALA A 136 3.66 -3.07 9.59
C ALA A 136 4.82 -3.02 8.57
N THR A 137 4.84 -2.02 7.68
CA THR A 137 5.95 -1.81 6.74
C THR A 137 7.26 -1.51 7.46
N ILE A 138 7.21 -0.72 8.54
CA ILE A 138 8.37 -0.43 9.39
C ILE A 138 8.88 -1.70 10.08
N ARG A 139 7.99 -2.53 10.62
CA ARG A 139 8.37 -3.81 11.23
C ARG A 139 9.05 -4.75 10.22
N CYS A 140 8.64 -4.72 8.95
CA CYS A 140 9.30 -5.47 7.87
C CYS A 140 10.77 -5.07 7.63
N LEU A 141 11.23 -3.90 8.10
CA LEU A 141 12.65 -3.50 8.01
C LEU A 141 13.57 -4.40 8.86
N SER A 142 13.03 -5.07 9.87
CA SER A 142 13.78 -6.02 10.69
C SER A 142 13.53 -7.48 10.31
N HIS A 143 12.88 -7.72 9.17
CA HIS A 143 12.49 -9.04 8.73
C HIS A 143 13.73 -9.90 8.36
N PRO A 144 13.74 -11.24 8.62
CA PRO A 144 14.87 -12.11 8.28
C PRO A 144 15.25 -12.10 6.79
N SER A 145 14.24 -12.08 5.90
CA SER A 145 14.44 -11.99 4.45
C SER A 145 14.92 -10.60 4.01
N ALA A 146 16.10 -10.57 3.37
CA ALA A 146 16.68 -9.36 2.80
C ALA A 146 15.78 -8.73 1.73
N HIS A 147 15.04 -9.54 0.98
CA HIS A 147 14.16 -9.04 -0.06
C HIS A 147 12.97 -8.27 0.51
N VAL A 148 12.39 -8.78 1.62
CA VAL A 148 11.33 -8.08 2.36
C VAL A 148 11.86 -6.74 2.88
N ARG A 149 13.03 -6.71 3.52
CA ARG A 149 13.65 -5.46 4.03
C ARG A 149 13.87 -4.42 2.92
N ALA A 150 14.46 -4.85 1.80
CA ALA A 150 14.75 -3.97 0.66
C ALA A 150 13.46 -3.37 0.08
N LEU A 151 12.41 -4.19 -0.09
CA LEU A 151 11.15 -3.71 -0.62
C LEU A 151 10.43 -2.78 0.37
N SER A 152 10.44 -3.08 1.66
CA SER A 152 9.88 -2.17 2.68
C SER A 152 10.59 -0.82 2.70
N THR A 153 11.91 -0.81 2.54
CA THR A 153 12.68 0.44 2.39
C THR A 153 12.28 1.20 1.12
N SER A 154 12.04 0.49 0.00
CA SER A 154 11.53 1.07 -1.25
C SER A 154 10.18 1.76 -1.05
N VAL A 155 9.22 1.07 -0.42
CA VAL A 155 7.88 1.61 -0.10
C VAL A 155 7.98 2.90 0.70
N LEU A 156 8.78 2.91 1.78
CA LEU A 156 8.94 4.10 2.64
C LEU A 156 9.59 5.26 1.90
N ARG A 157 10.55 4.98 1.01
CA ARG A 157 11.17 5.99 0.16
C ARG A 157 10.16 6.60 -0.82
N ASP A 158 9.35 5.78 -1.47
CA ASP A 158 8.32 6.26 -2.40
C ASP A 158 7.26 7.11 -1.67
N ILE A 159 6.88 6.73 -0.46
CA ILE A 159 6.02 7.53 0.42
C ILE A 159 6.64 8.92 0.69
N LEU A 160 7.92 9.00 1.06
CA LEU A 160 8.62 10.27 1.28
C LEU A 160 8.73 11.12 0.02
N HIS A 161 8.90 10.51 -1.15
CA HIS A 161 8.93 11.25 -2.41
C HIS A 161 7.58 11.89 -2.72
N THR A 162 6.46 11.19 -2.50
CA THR A 162 5.12 11.75 -2.74
C THR A 162 4.78 12.92 -1.80
N SER A 163 5.26 12.89 -0.55
CA SER A 163 5.03 13.96 0.42
C SER A 163 5.74 15.26 0.06
N SER A 164 6.99 15.16 -0.44
CA SER A 164 7.79 16.29 -0.88
C SER A 164 7.19 17.03 -2.08
N ILE A 165 6.39 16.36 -2.91
CA ILE A 165 5.77 16.97 -4.09
C ILE A 165 4.50 17.73 -3.67
N ARG A 166 3.74 17.19 -2.72
CA ARG A 166 2.49 17.81 -2.19
C ARG A 166 2.75 19.12 -1.45
N SER A 167 3.95 19.34 -0.91
CA SER A 167 4.32 20.55 -0.17
C SER A 167 4.71 21.75 -1.05
N SER A 168 4.72 21.62 -2.39
CA SER A 168 4.96 22.77 -3.28
C SER A 168 3.73 23.73 -3.30
N PRO A 169 3.92 25.04 -3.11
CA PRO A 169 2.83 25.93 -2.73
C PRO A 169 2.08 26.45 -3.97
N LYS A 170 1.08 25.70 -4.43
CA LYS A 170 -0.04 26.26 -5.22
C LYS A 170 -1.36 25.56 -4.90
N ARG A 171 -1.98 25.90 -3.77
CA ARG A 171 -3.43 25.74 -3.61
C ARG A 171 -4.06 27.06 -3.17
N PRO A 172 -5.10 27.57 -3.87
CA PRO A 172 -5.94 28.65 -3.36
C PRO A 172 -6.75 28.11 -2.17
N GLN A 173 -6.74 28.85 -1.07
CA GLN A 173 -7.64 28.60 0.07
C GLN A 173 -9.10 28.72 -0.41
N ASN A 174 -9.89 27.66 -0.26
CA ASN A 174 -11.35 27.76 -0.33
C ASN A 174 -11.93 27.25 0.99
N ASN A 175 -12.59 28.17 1.71
CA ASN A 175 -13.34 27.89 2.93
C ASN A 175 -14.59 27.07 2.58
N GLY A 176 -14.75 25.91 3.21
CA GLY A 176 -15.93 25.04 3.05
C GLY A 176 -16.18 24.22 4.31
N ILE A 177 -17.44 24.20 4.74
CA ILE A 177 -17.96 23.74 6.03
C ILE A 177 -18.04 22.20 6.12
N HIS A 178 -17.60 21.67 7.28
CA HIS A 178 -17.94 20.40 7.96
C HIS A 178 -18.29 19.14 7.16
N ASN A 179 -17.44 18.11 7.28
CA ASN A 179 -17.88 16.74 7.60
C ASN A 179 -16.75 16.00 8.33
N GLN A 180 -17.05 15.37 9.48
CA GLN A 180 -16.06 14.63 10.27
C GLN A 180 -15.79 13.26 9.63
N HIS A 181 -14.90 13.26 8.65
CA HIS A 181 -14.17 12.07 8.22
C HIS A 181 -12.72 12.52 8.08
N PHE A 182 -11.89 12.15 9.06
CA PHE A 182 -10.44 12.41 9.15
C PHE A 182 -10.00 13.70 8.46
N ASN A 183 -10.16 14.83 9.17
CA ASN A 183 -9.67 16.13 8.71
C ASN A 183 -8.22 16.00 8.23
N LEU A 184 -8.03 16.41 6.98
CA LEU A 184 -6.82 16.34 6.19
C LEU A 184 -5.80 17.38 6.69
N ASP A 185 -5.34 17.24 7.93
CA ASP A 185 -4.03 17.77 8.28
C ASP A 185 -3.04 17.11 7.32
N VAL A 186 -2.21 17.92 6.68
CA VAL A 186 -1.18 17.46 5.74
C VAL A 186 -0.44 16.30 6.41
N ILE A 187 -0.56 15.08 5.86
CA ILE A 187 0.13 13.91 6.41
C ILE A 187 1.61 14.22 6.39
N ASP A 188 2.18 14.42 7.58
CA ASP A 188 3.61 14.60 7.75
C ASP A 188 4.27 13.21 7.75
N TRP A 189 4.46 12.69 6.54
CA TRP A 189 5.09 11.41 6.32
C TRP A 189 6.48 11.33 6.97
N GLY A 190 7.20 12.44 7.07
CA GLY A 190 8.50 12.48 7.75
C GLY A 190 8.35 12.17 9.24
N ALA A 191 7.56 12.99 9.95
CA ALA A 191 7.31 12.81 11.37
C ALA A 191 6.67 11.45 11.70
N ASP A 192 5.77 11.00 10.83
CA ASP A 192 5.07 9.73 11.01
C ASP A 192 5.98 8.51 10.87
N ILE A 193 6.86 8.52 9.87
CA ILE A 193 7.87 7.47 9.68
C ILE A 193 8.84 7.47 10.85
N GLU A 194 9.35 8.64 11.26
CA GLU A 194 10.27 8.78 12.40
C GLU A 194 9.66 8.24 13.70
N LYS A 195 8.40 8.59 13.96
CA LYS A 195 7.66 8.10 15.13
C LYS A 195 7.52 6.59 15.11
N CYS A 196 7.18 5.99 13.97
CA CYS A 196 7.07 4.54 13.85
C CYS A 196 8.43 3.82 13.97
N LEU A 197 9.51 4.39 13.41
CA LEU A 197 10.87 3.87 13.57
C LEU A 197 11.29 3.84 15.04
N THR A 198 11.10 4.95 15.74
CA THR A 198 11.39 5.08 17.17
C THR A 198 10.59 4.08 18.01
N TRP A 199 9.28 3.97 17.76
CA TRP A 199 8.43 3.01 18.47
C TRP A 199 8.85 1.55 18.24
N GLU A 200 9.14 1.16 17.00
CA GLU A 200 9.60 -0.20 16.68
C GLU A 200 10.96 -0.48 17.32
N ALA A 201 11.88 0.50 17.34
CA ALA A 201 13.18 0.34 18.00
C ALA A 201 13.03 0.06 19.49
N HIS A 202 12.20 0.85 20.19
CA HIS A 202 11.88 0.59 21.60
C HIS A 202 11.24 -0.77 21.82
N SER A 203 10.27 -1.14 20.98
CA SER A 203 9.60 -2.44 21.06
C SER A 203 10.59 -3.60 20.89
N ARG A 204 11.53 -3.50 19.95
CA ARG A 204 12.56 -4.53 19.75
C ARG A 204 13.51 -4.63 20.93
N LEU A 205 14.01 -3.50 21.41
CA LEU A 205 14.91 -3.45 22.58
C LEU A 205 14.24 -4.00 23.83
N SER A 206 12.98 -3.66 24.09
CA SER A 206 12.23 -4.19 25.25
C SER A 206 12.03 -5.71 25.18
N ASN A 207 12.07 -6.29 23.98
CA ASN A 207 11.98 -7.73 23.75
C ASN A 207 13.38 -8.39 23.58
N GLY A 208 14.47 -7.66 23.82
CA GLY A 208 15.84 -8.17 23.69
C GLY A 208 16.29 -8.46 22.25
N LEU A 209 15.62 -7.87 21.25
CA LEU A 209 15.90 -8.07 19.83
C LEU A 209 16.87 -7.00 19.31
N SER A 210 17.73 -7.38 18.35
CA SER A 210 18.61 -6.42 17.66
C SER A 210 17.81 -5.44 16.80
N ILE A 211 18.29 -4.19 16.77
CA ILE A 211 17.79 -3.08 15.94
C ILE A 211 18.74 -2.73 14.78
N GLU A 212 19.76 -3.54 14.49
CA GLU A 212 20.78 -3.23 13.49
C GLU A 212 20.22 -2.99 12.09
N PHE A 213 19.32 -3.87 11.63
CA PHE A 213 18.65 -3.69 10.34
C PHE A 213 17.75 -2.45 10.32
N LEU A 214 17.03 -2.20 11.41
CA LEU A 214 16.17 -1.03 11.56
C LEU A 214 16.99 0.27 11.51
N ASN A 215 18.11 0.35 12.24
CA ASN A 215 19.04 1.48 12.23
C ASN A 215 19.64 1.72 10.85
N THR A 216 19.99 0.64 10.13
CA THR A 216 20.53 0.77 8.77
C THR A 216 19.48 1.33 7.82
N ALA A 217 18.28 0.77 7.82
CA ALA A 217 17.18 1.28 6.99
C ALA A 217 16.78 2.73 7.35
N ALA A 218 16.75 3.08 8.64
CA ALA A 218 16.48 4.45 9.09
C ALA A 218 17.49 5.44 8.50
N ARG A 219 18.79 5.13 8.57
CA ARG A 219 19.84 5.96 7.96
C ARG A 219 19.68 6.09 6.45
N ASP A 220 19.37 4.98 5.76
CA ASP A 220 19.15 4.99 4.31
C ASP A 220 17.94 5.83 3.90
N LEU A 221 16.96 6.01 4.80
CA LEU A 221 15.79 6.86 4.64
C LEU A 221 16.01 8.30 5.13
N GLY A 222 17.19 8.62 5.69
CA GLY A 222 17.53 9.95 6.20
C GLY A 222 17.08 10.25 7.63
N PHE A 223 16.75 9.23 8.42
CA PHE A 223 16.34 9.35 9.82
C PHE A 223 17.40 8.89 10.80
N ALA A 224 17.38 9.45 12.00
CA ALA A 224 18.10 8.95 13.16
C ALA A 224 17.09 8.45 14.19
N ILE A 225 17.24 7.19 14.62
CA ILE A 225 16.38 6.63 15.66
C ILE A 225 16.81 7.21 17.01
N SER A 226 15.88 7.88 17.68
CA SER A 226 16.06 8.32 19.06
C SER A 226 15.65 7.19 20.01
N ILE A 227 16.50 6.83 20.97
CA ILE A 227 16.29 5.77 21.96
C ILE A 227 16.28 6.39 23.35
#